data_AF-A0A1T3H2I4-F1
#
_entry.id   AF-A0A1T3H2I4-F1
#
_cell.length_a   1.000
_cell.length_b   1.000
_cell.length_c   1.000
_cell.angle_alpha   90.00
_cell.angle_beta   90.00
_cell.angle_gamma   90.00
#
_symmetry.space_group_name_H-M   'P 1'
#
loop_
_entity.id
_entity.type
_entity.pdbx_description
1 polymer ?
#
loop_
_entity_poly.entity_id
_entity_poly.type
_entity_poly.pdbx_seq_one_letter_code
_entity_poly.pdbx_strand_id
1 'polypeptide(L)'
;MKLLKLILSLSIIGLLFINCSSDNNREDEAINNNFPITNIDVGEINPNGSPTKLQVTYYKANTCMSFDKFNISKRENNVIDISILGSRQYGISCEPKQESKKQEFIFEPSTAGKYTLRFWAGKNSDNTDKFTEVNITIPENNQFIYGFLPSTKINSTEINPAGKTSRLMVTYKTTNTCQSFDQFQVVKNDNNIIELGVVGKQRGGNDCKEKEEEKIQEYAITPAKAGEYTFRFWAGKNTDNTDKFIEHKVVIPEK
;
A
#
# COMPACT_ATOMS: atom_id res chain seq x y z
N MET A 1 10.84 91.93 27.52
CA MET A 1 10.41 91.79 28.92
C MET A 1 9.76 90.42 29.10
N LYS A 2 10.34 89.63 30.02
CA LYS A 2 9.75 88.57 30.87
C LYS A 2 8.84 87.52 30.18
N LEU A 3 9.35 86.30 29.95
CA LEU A 3 9.36 85.16 30.87
C LEU A 3 7.97 84.78 31.41
N LEU A 4 7.40 83.69 30.88
CA LEU A 4 6.46 82.78 31.57
C LEU A 4 6.54 81.42 30.83
N LYS A 5 7.48 80.55 31.17
CA LYS A 5 7.29 79.34 32.03
C LYS A 5 5.92 78.66 31.86
N LEU A 6 5.86 77.63 31.02
CA LEU A 6 4.92 76.52 31.19
C LEU A 6 5.75 75.23 31.24
N ILE A 7 5.87 74.66 32.43
CA ILE A 7 6.71 73.50 32.73
C ILE A 7 5.85 72.24 32.58
N LEU A 8 6.35 71.33 31.74
CA LEU A 8 6.33 69.86 31.81
C LEU A 8 5.29 69.21 32.76
N SER A 9 4.24 68.61 32.19
CA SER A 9 3.52 67.53 32.89
C SER A 9 4.23 66.21 32.65
N LEU A 10 4.85 65.74 33.72
CA LEU A 10 5.42 64.42 33.92
C LEU A 10 4.35 63.33 33.64
N SER A 11 4.51 62.55 32.56
CA SER A 11 3.78 61.29 32.40
C SER A 11 4.79 60.16 32.49
N ILE A 12 4.83 59.57 33.68
CA ILE A 12 5.59 58.38 34.05
C ILE A 12 5.05 57.22 33.20
N ILE A 13 5.80 56.85 32.16
CA ILE A 13 5.63 55.57 31.48
C ILE A 13 6.14 54.51 32.45
N GLY A 14 5.20 53.89 33.15
CA GLY A 14 5.44 52.70 33.94
C GLY A 14 5.89 51.57 33.02
N LEU A 15 7.21 51.31 33.01
CA LEU A 15 7.76 50.03 32.59
C LEU A 15 7.23 48.95 33.55
N LEU A 16 6.13 48.33 33.17
CA LEU A 16 5.76 47.01 33.68
C LEU A 16 6.77 46.01 33.12
N PHE A 17 7.87 45.81 33.84
CA PHE A 17 8.61 44.56 33.78
C PHE A 17 7.68 43.47 34.32
N ILE A 18 6.90 42.89 33.42
CA ILE A 18 6.29 41.59 33.66
C ILE A 18 7.47 40.64 33.76
N ASN A 19 7.88 40.31 34.98
CA ASN A 19 8.64 39.12 35.27
C ASN A 19 7.80 37.96 34.75
N CYS A 20 8.06 37.54 33.51
CA CYS A 20 7.69 36.23 33.04
C CYS A 20 8.55 35.26 33.87
N SER A 21 8.06 34.92 35.07
CA SER A 21 8.47 33.70 35.74
C SER A 21 8.19 32.62 34.71
N SER A 22 9.23 32.12 34.06
CA SER A 22 9.13 30.84 33.39
C SER A 22 8.81 29.85 34.51
N ASP A 23 7.52 29.63 34.75
CA ASP A 23 7.06 28.38 35.33
C ASP A 23 7.55 27.33 34.35
N ASN A 24 8.76 26.84 34.64
CA ASN A 24 9.24 25.57 34.14
C ASN A 24 8.35 24.54 34.83
N ASN A 25 7.10 24.45 34.37
CA ASN A 25 6.34 23.22 34.39
C ASN A 25 7.21 22.25 33.60
N ARG A 26 8.12 21.57 34.32
CA ARG A 26 8.74 20.35 33.84
C ARG A 26 7.57 19.42 33.61
N GLU A 27 7.03 19.45 32.40
CA GLU A 27 6.29 18.32 31.87
C GLU A 27 7.15 17.10 32.15
N ASP A 28 6.59 16.08 32.79
CA ASP A 28 7.29 14.86 33.14
C ASP A 28 7.82 14.20 31.86
N GLU A 29 9.01 14.59 31.41
CA GLU A 29 9.61 14.15 30.15
C GLU A 29 9.84 12.64 30.24
N ALA A 30 9.02 11.88 29.53
CA ALA A 30 9.19 10.44 29.39
C ALA A 30 10.52 10.17 28.66
N ILE A 31 11.44 9.45 29.31
CA ILE A 31 12.69 9.02 28.67
C ILE A 31 12.39 7.80 27.81
N ASN A 32 12.67 7.91 26.51
CA ASN A 32 12.49 6.83 25.55
C ASN A 32 13.74 5.93 25.52
N ASN A 33 13.57 4.65 25.87
CA ASN A 33 14.63 3.65 25.88
C ASN A 33 14.25 2.43 25.04
N ASN A 34 15.26 1.80 24.44
CA ASN A 34 15.06 0.53 23.75
C ASN A 34 14.97 -0.62 24.76
N PHE A 35 14.01 -1.52 24.56
CA PHE A 35 13.89 -2.74 25.37
C PHE A 35 14.46 -3.95 24.61
N PRO A 36 15.31 -4.77 25.25
CA PRO A 36 15.92 -5.92 24.59
C PRO A 36 14.86 -7.00 24.35
N ILE A 37 14.77 -7.44 23.10
CA ILE A 37 13.92 -8.55 22.69
C ILE A 37 14.66 -9.85 22.97
N THR A 38 13.97 -10.81 23.60
CA THR A 38 14.57 -12.04 24.12
C THR A 38 14.03 -13.31 23.50
N ASN A 39 12.82 -13.26 22.95
CA ASN A 39 12.27 -14.37 22.17
C ASN A 39 11.36 -13.84 21.06
N ILE A 40 11.30 -14.56 19.94
CA ILE A 40 10.42 -14.26 18.81
C ILE A 40 9.74 -15.56 18.41
N ASP A 41 8.42 -15.55 18.45
CA ASP A 41 7.59 -16.63 17.94
C ASP A 41 6.96 -16.17 16.62
N VAL A 42 7.24 -16.91 15.55
CA VAL A 42 6.74 -16.61 14.21
C VAL A 42 5.45 -17.38 14.01
N GLY A 43 4.34 -16.66 13.87
CA GLY A 43 3.05 -17.27 13.57
C GLY A 43 2.97 -17.78 12.13
N GLU A 44 1.74 -17.92 11.64
CA GLU A 44 1.50 -18.25 10.23
C GLU A 44 2.05 -17.16 9.31
N ILE A 45 2.82 -17.59 8.29
CA ILE A 45 3.37 -16.70 7.28
C ILE A 45 2.34 -16.52 6.16
N ASN A 46 1.91 -15.28 5.96
CA ASN A 46 0.95 -14.93 4.92
C ASN A 46 1.64 -14.43 3.63
N PRO A 47 0.99 -14.54 2.46
CA PRO A 47 1.49 -13.95 1.22
C PRO A 47 1.69 -12.43 1.30
N ASN A 48 2.45 -11.86 0.37
CA ASN A 48 2.70 -10.43 0.33
C ASN A 48 1.40 -9.60 0.23
N GLY A 49 1.37 -8.46 0.92
CA GLY A 49 0.17 -7.63 1.11
C GLY A 49 -0.85 -8.22 2.08
N SER A 50 -0.50 -9.25 2.85
CA SER A 50 -1.29 -9.75 3.98
C SER A 50 -0.42 -9.79 5.24
N PRO A 51 -0.98 -9.50 6.42
CA PRO A 51 -0.20 -9.35 7.65
C PRO A 51 0.30 -10.70 8.16
N THR A 52 1.61 -10.85 8.30
CA THR A 52 2.26 -11.92 9.07
C THR A 52 2.44 -11.43 10.51
N LYS A 53 1.93 -12.18 11.49
CA LYS A 53 1.98 -11.80 12.91
C LYS A 53 3.11 -12.53 13.62
N LEU A 54 3.92 -11.77 14.35
CA LEU A 54 5.00 -12.30 15.18
C LEU A 54 4.74 -11.90 16.63
N GLN A 55 4.91 -12.83 17.56
CA GLN A 55 4.85 -12.52 18.97
C GLN A 55 6.27 -12.34 19.51
N VAL A 56 6.60 -11.11 19.87
CA VAL A 56 7.90 -10.79 20.47
C VAL A 56 7.80 -10.78 21.98
N THR A 57 8.83 -11.28 22.64
CA THR A 57 8.97 -11.24 24.09
C THR A 57 10.10 -10.30 24.47
N TYR A 58 9.88 -9.45 25.46
CA TYR A 58 10.88 -8.52 25.99
C TYR A 58 10.75 -8.42 27.51
N TYR A 59 11.76 -7.82 28.17
CA TYR A 59 11.74 -7.58 29.60
C TYR A 59 11.60 -6.10 29.93
N LYS A 60 10.76 -5.81 30.92
CA LYS A 60 10.81 -4.55 31.66
C LYS A 60 11.69 -4.74 32.89
N ALA A 61 12.53 -3.76 33.22
CA ALA A 61 13.42 -3.83 34.38
C ALA A 61 12.81 -3.22 35.66
N ASN A 62 11.80 -2.36 35.51
CA ASN A 62 11.12 -1.73 36.64
C ASN A 62 9.64 -1.46 36.33
N THR A 63 8.89 -1.08 37.37
CA THR A 63 7.44 -0.85 37.31
C THR A 63 7.03 0.34 36.43
N CYS A 64 7.92 1.30 36.16
CA CYS A 64 7.62 2.53 35.41
C CYS A 64 7.84 2.41 33.90
N MET A 65 8.32 1.27 33.41
CA MET A 65 8.59 1.06 31.99
C MET A 65 7.30 0.64 31.27
N SER A 66 7.05 1.23 30.10
CA SER A 66 5.92 0.92 29.22
C SER A 66 6.40 0.69 27.80
N PHE A 67 5.72 -0.21 27.07
CA PHE A 67 5.88 -0.29 25.62
C PHE A 67 5.19 0.89 24.98
N ASP A 68 5.85 1.55 24.03
CA ASP A 68 5.23 2.61 23.22
C ASP A 68 4.98 2.12 21.80
N LYS A 69 6.05 1.69 21.11
CA LYS A 69 5.97 1.28 19.71
C LYS A 69 7.15 0.40 19.31
N PHE A 70 7.01 -0.24 18.15
CA PHE A 70 8.15 -0.73 17.41
C PHE A 70 8.82 0.40 16.64
N ASN A 71 10.14 0.45 16.70
CA ASN A 71 10.95 1.26 15.81
C ASN A 71 11.50 0.35 14.70
N ILE A 72 11.28 0.73 13.44
CA ILE A 72 11.56 -0.11 12.26
C ILE A 72 12.50 0.64 11.34
N SER A 73 13.61 0.02 10.97
CA SER A 73 14.55 0.54 9.98
C SER A 73 14.75 -0.47 8.85
N LYS A 74 14.39 -0.08 7.62
CA LYS A 74 14.55 -0.91 6.43
C LYS A 74 15.95 -0.69 5.85
N ARG A 75 16.65 -1.78 5.55
CA ARG A 75 17.95 -1.78 4.87
C ARG A 75 17.79 -2.38 3.46
N GLU A 76 18.89 -2.37 2.72
CA GLU A 76 18.98 -3.07 1.44
C GLU A 76 18.76 -4.59 1.60
N ASN A 77 18.46 -5.28 0.48
CA ASN A 77 18.35 -6.73 0.41
C ASN A 77 17.32 -7.33 1.40
N ASN A 78 16.19 -6.65 1.61
CA ASN A 78 15.09 -7.12 2.47
C ASN A 78 15.49 -7.39 3.92
N VAL A 79 16.52 -6.68 4.41
CA VAL A 79 16.92 -6.71 5.82
C VAL A 79 16.17 -5.62 6.58
N ILE A 80 15.56 -5.97 7.72
CA ILE A 80 14.74 -5.04 8.51
C ILE A 80 15.20 -5.12 9.97
N ASP A 81 15.64 -4.00 10.53
CA ASP A 81 15.89 -3.89 11.96
C ASP A 81 14.61 -3.50 12.68
N ILE A 82 14.33 -4.17 13.79
CA ILE A 82 13.19 -3.93 14.66
C ILE A 82 13.69 -3.78 16.10
N SER A 83 13.34 -2.69 16.77
CA SER A 83 13.50 -2.54 18.22
C SER A 83 12.18 -2.16 18.87
N ILE A 84 12.06 -2.41 20.17
CA ILE A 84 10.97 -1.88 20.97
C ILE A 84 11.44 -0.57 21.57
N LEU A 85 10.72 0.52 21.28
CA LEU A 85 10.83 1.77 22.00
C LEU A 85 9.80 1.78 23.13
N GLY A 86 10.26 2.10 24.33
CA GLY A 86 9.39 2.26 25.48
C GLY A 86 9.72 3.52 26.26
N SER A 87 8.75 3.97 27.02
CA SER A 87 8.82 5.15 27.87
C SER A 87 9.11 4.78 29.32
N ARG A 88 9.67 5.73 30.05
CA ARG A 88 9.80 5.68 31.52
C ARG A 88 9.21 6.96 32.10
N GLN A 89 8.24 6.81 32.99
CA GLN A 89 7.70 7.95 33.75
C GLN A 89 8.76 8.53 34.70
N TYR A 90 8.85 9.87 34.72
CA TYR A 90 9.73 10.62 35.60
C TYR A 90 9.00 11.02 36.90
N GLY A 91 9.75 11.39 37.94
CA GLY A 91 9.17 11.92 39.19
C GLY A 91 8.52 10.89 40.13
N ILE A 92 8.42 9.62 39.73
CA ILE A 92 7.85 8.53 40.55
C ILE A 92 8.93 7.54 41.03
N SER A 93 8.70 6.94 42.19
CA SER A 93 9.55 5.86 42.71
C SER A 93 9.31 4.57 41.92
N CYS A 94 10.29 4.18 41.11
CA CYS A 94 10.23 2.95 40.32
C CYS A 94 10.81 1.78 41.10
N GLU A 95 10.03 0.71 41.26
CA GLU A 95 10.51 -0.50 41.91
C GLU A 95 11.24 -1.38 40.90
N PRO A 96 12.45 -1.88 41.21
CA PRO A 96 13.12 -2.90 40.41
C PRO A 96 12.23 -4.15 40.35
N LYS A 97 11.76 -4.47 39.15
CA LYS A 97 10.88 -5.60 38.90
C LYS A 97 11.09 -6.07 37.47
N GLN A 98 11.82 -7.17 37.33
CA GLN A 98 11.98 -7.80 36.04
C GLN A 98 10.70 -8.54 35.67
N GLU A 99 10.08 -8.13 34.57
CA GLU A 99 8.83 -8.71 34.10
C GLU A 99 8.91 -9.03 32.61
N SER A 100 8.58 -10.26 32.24
CA SER A 100 8.45 -10.68 30.84
C SER A 100 7.12 -10.18 30.28
N LYS A 101 7.18 -9.55 29.10
CA LYS A 101 6.01 -9.09 28.37
C LYS A 101 6.04 -9.60 26.95
N LYS A 102 4.86 -9.84 26.39
CA LYS A 102 4.63 -10.23 25.01
C LYS A 102 3.97 -9.08 24.26
N GLN A 103 4.41 -8.83 23.04
CA GLN A 103 3.83 -7.83 22.16
C GLN A 103 3.68 -8.42 20.76
N GLU A 104 2.56 -8.14 20.09
CA GLU A 104 2.35 -8.52 18.69
C GLU A 104 3.04 -7.50 17.77
N PHE A 105 3.92 -8.00 16.91
CA PHE A 105 4.51 -7.27 15.79
C PHE A 105 3.83 -7.71 14.50
N ILE A 106 3.33 -6.74 13.72
CA ILE A 106 2.66 -6.99 12.45
C ILE A 106 3.63 -6.68 11.32
N PHE A 107 3.93 -7.69 10.51
CA PHE A 107 4.79 -7.57 9.34
C PHE A 107 3.98 -7.75 8.05
N GLU A 108 3.82 -6.68 7.28
CA GLU A 108 3.04 -6.67 6.03
C GLU A 108 3.89 -6.15 4.85
N PRO A 109 4.80 -6.98 4.30
CA PRO A 109 5.62 -6.60 3.16
C PRO A 109 4.78 -6.53 1.88
N SER A 110 5.06 -5.54 1.03
CA SER A 110 4.40 -5.42 -0.27
C SER A 110 4.90 -6.45 -1.28
N THR A 111 6.15 -6.90 -1.18
CA THR A 111 6.78 -7.83 -2.12
C THR A 111 6.99 -9.21 -1.51
N ALA A 112 6.85 -10.25 -2.32
CA ALA A 112 7.22 -11.61 -1.94
C ALA A 112 8.74 -11.78 -1.90
N GLY A 113 9.20 -12.85 -1.24
CA GLY A 113 10.61 -13.24 -1.21
C GLY A 113 11.17 -13.41 0.20
N LYS A 114 12.48 -13.54 0.28
CA LYS A 114 13.21 -13.75 1.54
C LYS A 114 13.42 -12.42 2.26
N TYR A 115 13.17 -12.43 3.57
CA TYR A 115 13.42 -11.33 4.48
C TYR A 115 14.25 -11.79 5.67
N THR A 116 15.15 -10.92 6.12
CA THR A 116 15.87 -11.09 7.38
C THR A 116 15.40 -10.03 8.36
N LEU A 117 14.62 -10.45 9.36
CA LEU A 117 14.14 -9.60 10.43
C LEU A 117 15.12 -9.65 11.59
N ARG A 118 15.71 -8.50 11.94
CA ARG A 118 16.72 -8.35 12.99
C ARG A 118 16.13 -7.65 14.19
N PHE A 119 15.83 -8.42 15.23
CA PHE A 119 15.25 -7.89 16.46
C PHE A 119 16.36 -7.50 17.44
N TRP A 120 16.40 -6.24 17.86
CA TRP A 120 17.44 -5.74 18.76
C TRP A 120 17.38 -6.44 20.13
N ALA A 121 18.49 -7.06 20.51
CA ALA A 121 18.61 -7.93 21.67
C ALA A 121 19.59 -7.36 22.72
N GLY A 122 19.90 -6.06 22.64
CA GLY A 122 20.83 -5.39 23.55
C GLY A 122 22.15 -5.00 22.89
N LYS A 123 23.17 -4.80 23.73
CA LYS A 123 24.54 -4.51 23.31
C LYS A 123 25.45 -5.72 23.57
N ASN A 124 26.45 -5.90 22.72
CA ASN A 124 27.56 -6.80 22.97
C ASN A 124 28.54 -6.19 23.99
N SER A 125 29.53 -6.97 24.43
CA SER A 125 30.56 -6.50 25.38
C SER A 125 31.42 -5.34 24.87
N ASP A 126 31.51 -5.18 23.54
CA ASP A 126 32.20 -4.07 22.87
C ASP A 126 31.27 -2.87 22.60
N ASN A 127 30.06 -2.85 23.19
CA ASN A 127 29.03 -1.82 23.03
C ASN A 127 28.42 -1.72 21.61
N THR A 128 28.66 -2.70 20.73
CA THR A 128 27.97 -2.82 19.44
C THR A 128 26.56 -3.38 19.61
N ASP A 129 25.65 -3.09 18.67
CA ASP A 129 24.30 -3.64 18.74
C ASP A 129 24.27 -5.14 18.47
N LYS A 130 23.55 -5.86 19.34
CA LYS A 130 23.26 -7.28 19.20
C LYS A 130 21.86 -7.46 18.64
N PHE A 131 21.70 -8.34 17.66
CA PHE A 131 20.40 -8.66 17.06
C PHE A 131 20.14 -10.17 17.13
N THR A 132 18.88 -10.54 17.29
CA THR A 132 18.37 -11.87 17.00
C THR A 132 17.77 -11.86 15.60
N GLU A 133 18.26 -12.72 14.71
CA GLU A 133 17.81 -12.76 13.32
C GLU A 133 16.74 -13.83 13.12
N VAL A 134 15.69 -13.47 12.39
CA VAL A 134 14.61 -14.36 11.96
C VAL A 134 14.52 -14.27 10.45
N ASN A 135 14.82 -15.38 9.78
CA ASN A 135 14.72 -15.48 8.32
C ASN A 135 13.36 -16.07 7.94
N ILE A 136 12.56 -15.32 7.18
CA ILE A 136 11.25 -15.75 6.69
C ILE A 136 11.18 -15.63 5.17
N THR A 137 10.35 -16.46 4.55
CA THR A 137 10.05 -16.37 3.11
C THR A 137 8.59 -16.04 2.94
N ILE A 138 8.29 -14.88 2.37
CA ILE A 138 6.96 -14.38 2.10
C ILE A 138 6.51 -14.93 0.75
N PRO A 139 5.41 -15.71 0.68
CA PRO A 139 4.87 -16.22 -0.58
C PRO A 139 4.31 -15.11 -1.47
N GLU A 140 4.23 -15.38 -2.78
CA GLU A 140 3.47 -14.54 -3.70
C GLU A 140 1.97 -14.69 -3.47
N ASN A 141 1.27 -13.56 -3.51
CA ASN A 141 -0.18 -13.52 -3.45
C ASN A 141 -0.77 -13.90 -4.81
N ASN A 142 -1.36 -15.09 -4.87
CA ASN A 142 -1.99 -15.64 -6.06
C ASN A 142 -3.52 -15.45 -6.11
N GLN A 143 -4.08 -14.58 -5.26
CA GLN A 143 -5.49 -14.21 -5.35
C GLN A 143 -5.67 -13.17 -6.44
N PHE A 144 -6.69 -13.37 -7.28
CA PHE A 144 -7.01 -12.48 -8.39
C PHE A 144 -8.41 -11.90 -8.24
N ILE A 145 -8.53 -10.60 -8.53
CA ILE A 145 -9.82 -9.93 -8.71
C ILE A 145 -10.05 -9.79 -10.22
N TYR A 146 -11.24 -10.15 -10.67
CA TYR A 146 -11.64 -10.10 -12.08
C TYR A 146 -12.52 -8.88 -12.36
N GLY A 147 -12.38 -8.31 -13.54
CA GLY A 147 -13.19 -7.18 -14.00
C GLY A 147 -12.95 -6.85 -15.46
N PHE A 148 -13.77 -5.96 -16.03
CA PHE A 148 -13.55 -5.52 -17.41
C PHE A 148 -12.46 -4.45 -17.50
N LEU A 149 -11.58 -4.63 -18.49
CA LEU A 149 -10.60 -3.65 -18.92
C LEU A 149 -11.18 -2.85 -20.11
N PRO A 150 -11.06 -1.52 -20.10
CA PRO A 150 -11.67 -0.70 -21.14
C PRO A 150 -10.91 -0.88 -22.46
N SER A 151 -11.66 -1.25 -23.49
CA SER A 151 -11.16 -1.32 -24.87
C SER A 151 -10.98 0.09 -25.43
N THR A 152 -9.97 0.29 -26.27
CA THR A 152 -9.66 1.60 -26.88
C THR A 152 -9.60 1.56 -28.40
N LYS A 153 -9.40 0.39 -29.00
CA LYS A 153 -9.36 0.22 -30.45
C LYS A 153 -9.68 -1.22 -30.84
N ILE A 154 -10.30 -1.39 -32.01
CA ILE A 154 -10.52 -2.70 -32.63
C ILE A 154 -10.06 -2.58 -34.08
N ASN A 155 -9.36 -3.59 -34.59
CA ASN A 155 -9.03 -3.69 -36.02
C ASN A 155 -9.26 -5.13 -36.51
N SER A 156 -9.68 -5.30 -37.75
CA SER A 156 -9.69 -6.61 -38.40
C SER A 156 -8.30 -6.94 -38.92
N THR A 157 -7.80 -8.13 -38.63
CA THR A 157 -6.53 -8.64 -39.22
C THR A 157 -6.78 -9.69 -40.28
N GLU A 158 -7.79 -10.53 -40.08
CA GLU A 158 -8.13 -11.62 -40.99
C GLU A 158 -9.64 -11.78 -41.02
N ILE A 159 -10.27 -11.63 -42.19
CA ILE A 159 -11.70 -11.86 -42.38
C ILE A 159 -11.88 -12.99 -43.38
N ASN A 160 -12.41 -14.11 -42.90
CA ASN A 160 -12.65 -15.31 -43.67
C ASN A 160 -14.16 -15.56 -43.88
N PRO A 161 -14.53 -16.36 -44.89
CA PRO A 161 -15.90 -16.83 -45.11
C PRO A 161 -16.55 -17.51 -43.90
N ALA A 162 -17.88 -17.55 -43.90
CA ALA A 162 -18.66 -18.25 -42.89
C ALA A 162 -18.18 -19.70 -42.67
N GLY A 163 -18.05 -20.11 -41.40
CA GLY A 163 -17.51 -21.41 -41.01
C GLY A 163 -15.98 -21.50 -41.01
N LYS A 164 -15.26 -20.40 -41.30
CA LYS A 164 -13.82 -20.26 -41.07
C LYS A 164 -13.56 -19.20 -40.01
N THR A 165 -12.40 -19.30 -39.35
CA THR A 165 -12.04 -18.39 -38.27
C THR A 165 -11.58 -17.04 -38.83
N SER A 166 -12.22 -15.96 -38.40
CA SER A 166 -11.77 -14.59 -38.61
C SER A 166 -11.11 -14.07 -37.31
N ARG A 167 -10.21 -13.10 -37.42
CA ARG A 167 -9.42 -12.57 -36.31
C ARG A 167 -9.52 -11.05 -36.24
N LEU A 168 -9.76 -10.57 -35.02
CA LEU A 168 -9.75 -9.15 -34.67
C LEU A 168 -8.63 -8.89 -33.66
N MET A 169 -7.97 -7.74 -33.77
CA MET A 169 -7.05 -7.21 -32.78
C MET A 169 -7.79 -6.21 -31.91
N VAL A 170 -7.88 -6.48 -30.62
CA VAL A 170 -8.52 -5.60 -29.64
C VAL A 170 -7.44 -4.96 -28.77
N THR A 171 -7.37 -3.63 -28.80
CA THR A 171 -6.53 -2.85 -27.90
C THR A 171 -7.35 -2.50 -26.65
N TYR A 172 -6.77 -2.73 -25.47
CA TYR A 172 -7.36 -2.40 -24.18
C TYR A 172 -6.33 -1.76 -23.25
N LYS A 173 -6.80 -1.07 -22.21
CA LYS A 173 -5.95 -0.42 -21.22
C LYS A 173 -5.85 -1.21 -19.92
N THR A 174 -4.64 -1.30 -19.37
CA THR A 174 -4.39 -1.63 -17.96
C THR A 174 -3.98 -0.36 -17.22
N THR A 175 -4.31 -0.24 -15.93
CA THR A 175 -4.00 0.94 -15.10
C THR A 175 -2.89 0.71 -14.07
N ASN A 176 -2.48 -0.54 -13.87
CA ASN A 176 -1.38 -0.89 -12.97
C ASN A 176 -0.63 -2.15 -13.40
N THR A 177 0.53 -2.37 -12.80
CA THR A 177 1.44 -3.48 -13.11
C THR A 177 0.92 -4.87 -12.74
N CYS A 178 -0.15 -4.98 -11.96
CA CYS A 178 -0.73 -6.27 -11.55
C CYS A 178 -1.88 -6.73 -12.44
N GLN A 179 -2.33 -5.88 -13.38
CA GLN A 179 -3.40 -6.21 -14.30
C GLN A 179 -2.88 -6.93 -15.56
N SER A 180 -3.58 -8.01 -15.91
CA SER A 180 -3.30 -8.81 -17.11
C SER A 180 -4.59 -9.29 -17.76
N PHE A 181 -4.52 -9.62 -19.05
CA PHE A 181 -5.63 -10.25 -19.75
C PHE A 181 -5.94 -11.64 -19.18
N ASP A 182 -7.22 -11.97 -19.12
CA ASP A 182 -7.71 -13.31 -18.80
C ASP A 182 -8.42 -13.92 -20.01
N GLN A 183 -9.51 -13.29 -20.47
CA GLN A 183 -10.30 -13.78 -21.60
C GLN A 183 -11.17 -12.67 -22.22
N PHE A 184 -11.72 -12.94 -23.40
CA PHE A 184 -12.87 -12.19 -23.88
C PHE A 184 -14.16 -12.85 -23.40
N GLN A 185 -15.11 -12.06 -22.93
CA GLN A 185 -16.41 -12.53 -22.52
C GLN A 185 -17.48 -11.95 -23.44
N VAL A 186 -18.30 -12.81 -24.03
CA VAL A 186 -19.53 -12.39 -24.73
C VAL A 186 -20.59 -12.10 -23.67
N VAL A 187 -21.02 -10.85 -23.59
CA VAL A 187 -22.05 -10.38 -22.65
C VAL A 187 -23.44 -10.53 -23.25
N LYS A 188 -23.57 -10.21 -24.53
CA LYS A 188 -24.82 -10.30 -25.28
C LYS A 188 -24.53 -10.66 -26.73
N ASN A 189 -25.40 -11.46 -27.33
CA ASN A 189 -25.37 -11.77 -28.75
C ASN A 189 -26.81 -11.80 -29.28
N ASP A 190 -27.18 -10.80 -30.07
CA ASP A 190 -28.52 -10.63 -30.60
C ASP A 190 -28.43 -10.10 -32.04
N ASN A 191 -28.99 -10.84 -33.01
CA ASN A 191 -29.03 -10.45 -34.43
C ASN A 191 -27.69 -9.94 -34.99
N ASN A 192 -26.61 -10.72 -34.82
CA ASN A 192 -25.24 -10.38 -35.22
C ASN A 192 -24.63 -9.13 -34.55
N ILE A 193 -25.29 -8.58 -33.53
CA ILE A 193 -24.72 -7.58 -32.63
C ILE A 193 -24.17 -8.33 -31.41
N ILE A 194 -22.85 -8.32 -31.26
CA ILE A 194 -22.13 -9.05 -30.23
C ILE A 194 -21.49 -8.03 -29.29
N GLU A 195 -21.96 -7.99 -28.04
CA GLU A 195 -21.36 -7.18 -26.99
C GLU A 195 -20.33 -8.01 -26.23
N LEU A 196 -19.13 -7.47 -26.09
CA LEU A 196 -18.00 -8.15 -25.45
C LEU A 196 -17.33 -7.28 -24.40
N GLY A 197 -16.76 -7.94 -23.40
CA GLY A 197 -15.82 -7.34 -22.47
C GLY A 197 -14.44 -8.00 -22.58
N VAL A 198 -13.39 -7.21 -22.40
CA VAL A 198 -12.05 -7.74 -22.13
C VAL A 198 -11.97 -8.01 -20.64
N VAL A 199 -12.03 -9.27 -20.23
CA VAL A 199 -11.87 -9.63 -18.82
C VAL A 199 -10.38 -9.58 -18.50
N GLY A 200 -10.05 -8.71 -17.55
CA GLY A 200 -8.75 -8.69 -16.90
C GLY A 200 -8.80 -9.35 -15.54
N LYS A 201 -7.63 -9.82 -15.11
CA LYS A 201 -7.37 -10.21 -13.72
C LYS A 201 -6.33 -9.28 -13.11
N GLN A 202 -6.55 -8.90 -11.87
CA GLN A 202 -5.61 -8.13 -11.07
C GLN A 202 -5.11 -8.98 -9.91
N ARG A 203 -3.80 -9.22 -9.88
CA ARG A 203 -3.16 -9.88 -8.74
C ARG A 203 -3.33 -9.02 -7.49
N GLY A 204 -3.73 -9.63 -6.38
CA GLY A 204 -3.77 -9.00 -5.06
C GLY A 204 -2.36 -8.70 -4.52
N GLY A 205 -2.28 -7.78 -3.55
CA GLY A 205 -1.04 -7.38 -2.91
C GLY A 205 -0.76 -5.88 -3.03
N ASN A 206 0.19 -5.40 -2.22
CA ASN A 206 0.49 -3.97 -2.07
C ASN A 206 1.66 -3.51 -2.98
N ASP A 207 2.14 -4.37 -3.89
CA ASP A 207 3.25 -4.09 -4.82
C ASP A 207 2.82 -3.61 -6.21
N CYS A 208 1.52 -3.45 -6.45
CA CYS A 208 1.01 -2.93 -7.71
C CYS A 208 1.37 -1.46 -7.87
N LYS A 209 2.01 -1.11 -9.00
CA LYS A 209 2.39 0.27 -9.33
C LYS A 209 1.42 0.81 -10.37
N GLU A 210 0.97 2.04 -10.19
CA GLU A 210 0.22 2.76 -11.22
C GLU A 210 1.05 2.82 -12.49
N LYS A 211 0.45 2.32 -13.57
CA LYS A 211 1.08 2.25 -14.89
C LYS A 211 -0.01 2.05 -15.92
N GLU A 212 -0.37 3.11 -16.61
CA GLU A 212 -1.27 3.01 -17.74
C GLU A 212 -0.53 2.48 -18.97
N GLU A 213 -1.05 1.40 -19.55
CA GLU A 213 -0.52 0.81 -20.77
C GLU A 213 -1.65 0.37 -21.68
N GLU A 214 -1.45 0.55 -22.99
CA GLU A 214 -2.26 -0.12 -24.00
C GLU A 214 -1.65 -1.47 -24.35
N LYS A 215 -2.48 -2.52 -24.32
CA LYS A 215 -2.12 -3.88 -24.68
C LYS A 215 -3.04 -4.35 -25.80
N ILE A 216 -2.56 -5.27 -26.63
CA ILE A 216 -3.29 -5.81 -27.78
C ILE A 216 -3.50 -7.30 -27.56
N GLN A 217 -4.73 -7.77 -27.78
CA GLN A 217 -5.07 -9.18 -27.72
C GLN A 217 -5.92 -9.61 -28.92
N GLU A 218 -5.67 -10.81 -29.41
CA GLU A 218 -6.42 -11.39 -30.52
C GLU A 218 -7.74 -12.00 -30.07
N TYR A 219 -8.83 -11.55 -30.67
CA TYR A 219 -10.13 -12.18 -30.58
C TYR A 219 -10.44 -12.96 -31.86
N ALA A 220 -10.60 -14.28 -31.71
CA ALA A 220 -10.93 -15.19 -32.81
C ALA A 220 -12.43 -15.50 -32.81
N ILE A 221 -13.05 -15.44 -33.99
CA ILE A 221 -14.47 -15.74 -34.20
C ILE A 221 -14.63 -16.74 -35.34
N THR A 222 -15.62 -17.61 -35.26
CA THR A 222 -15.97 -18.52 -36.37
C THR A 222 -17.47 -18.41 -36.64
N PRO A 223 -17.91 -17.37 -37.39
CA PRO A 223 -19.32 -17.12 -37.61
C PRO A 223 -19.95 -18.23 -38.46
N ALA A 224 -21.10 -18.75 -38.06
CA ALA A 224 -21.75 -19.86 -38.76
C ALA A 224 -22.43 -19.41 -40.08
N LYS A 225 -22.79 -18.13 -40.18
CA LYS A 225 -23.49 -17.55 -41.33
C LYS A 225 -22.76 -16.32 -41.84
N ALA A 226 -22.85 -16.08 -43.14
CA ALA A 226 -22.43 -14.84 -43.76
C ALA A 226 -23.32 -13.67 -43.32
N GLY A 227 -22.83 -12.45 -43.48
CA GLY A 227 -23.57 -11.23 -43.17
C GLY A 227 -22.73 -10.18 -42.45
N GLU A 228 -23.33 -9.03 -42.18
CA GLU A 228 -22.73 -7.98 -41.36
C GLU A 228 -22.86 -8.34 -39.87
N TYR A 229 -21.75 -8.26 -39.16
CA TYR A 229 -21.64 -8.39 -37.71
C TYR A 229 -21.16 -7.08 -37.12
N THR A 230 -21.76 -6.67 -36.00
CA THR A 230 -21.33 -5.51 -35.22
C THR A 230 -20.78 -5.98 -33.88
N PHE A 231 -19.48 -5.76 -33.66
CA PHE A 231 -18.82 -6.06 -32.40
C PHE A 231 -18.79 -4.80 -31.54
N ARG A 232 -19.36 -4.86 -30.34
CA ARG A 232 -19.41 -3.75 -29.37
C ARG A 232 -18.55 -4.13 -28.16
N PHE A 233 -17.31 -3.64 -28.10
CA PHE A 233 -16.44 -3.91 -26.95
C PHE A 233 -16.61 -2.84 -25.87
N TRP A 234 -16.77 -3.26 -24.62
CA TRP A 234 -16.89 -2.36 -23.49
C TRP A 234 -15.64 -1.48 -23.35
N ALA A 235 -15.88 -0.17 -23.19
CA ALA A 235 -14.87 0.88 -23.26
C ALA A 235 -14.97 1.86 -22.07
N GLY A 236 -15.49 1.38 -20.94
CA GLY A 236 -15.69 2.17 -19.74
C GLY A 236 -17.14 2.59 -19.50
N LYS A 237 -17.29 3.54 -18.57
CA LYS A 237 -18.57 4.20 -18.26
C LYS A 237 -18.56 5.63 -18.80
N ASN A 238 -19.73 6.12 -19.20
CA ASN A 238 -19.97 7.53 -19.45
C ASN A 238 -20.10 8.30 -18.13
N THR A 239 -20.17 9.63 -18.19
CA THR A 239 -20.33 10.50 -17.02
C THR A 239 -21.63 10.25 -16.25
N ASP A 240 -22.65 9.70 -16.90
CA ASP A 240 -23.93 9.30 -16.32
C ASP A 240 -23.94 7.83 -15.82
N ASN A 241 -22.77 7.18 -15.76
CA ASN A 241 -22.57 5.79 -15.36
C ASN A 241 -23.20 4.73 -16.30
N THR A 242 -23.65 5.12 -17.50
CA THR A 242 -24.04 4.18 -18.55
C THR A 242 -22.82 3.55 -19.22
N ASP A 243 -22.98 2.34 -19.79
CA ASP A 243 -21.87 1.68 -20.48
C ASP A 243 -21.53 2.36 -21.81
N LYS A 244 -20.22 2.57 -22.01
CA LYS A 244 -19.64 3.04 -23.26
C LYS A 244 -19.07 1.85 -24.02
N PHE A 245 -19.28 1.82 -25.33
CA PHE A 245 -18.76 0.77 -26.20
C PHE A 245 -17.99 1.37 -27.38
N ILE A 246 -17.00 0.63 -27.88
CA ILE A 246 -16.41 0.85 -29.20
C ILE A 246 -17.01 -0.18 -30.14
N GLU A 247 -17.53 0.30 -31.27
CA GLU A 247 -18.19 -0.53 -32.26
C GLU A 247 -17.27 -0.78 -33.45
N HIS A 248 -17.25 -2.02 -33.92
CA HIS A 248 -16.51 -2.42 -35.11
C HIS A 248 -17.36 -3.34 -35.98
N LYS A 249 -17.56 -2.94 -37.23
CA LYS A 249 -18.39 -3.69 -38.19
C LYS A 249 -17.52 -4.56 -39.07
N VAL A 250 -17.97 -5.79 -39.30
CA VAL A 250 -17.29 -6.77 -40.15
C VAL A 250 -18.31 -7.45 -41.04
N VAL A 251 -18.02 -7.51 -42.33
CA VAL A 251 -18.82 -8.28 -43.29
C VAL A 251 -18.17 -9.66 -43.46
N ILE A 252 -18.88 -10.71 -43.06
CA ILE A 252 -18.45 -12.10 -43.21
C ILE A 252 -18.95 -12.63 -44.56
N PRO A 253 -18.05 -13.04 -45.48
CA PRO A 253 -18.44 -13.57 -46.79
C PRO A 253 -19.16 -14.91 -46.73
N GLU A 254 -19.85 -15.27 -47.82
CA GLU A 254 -20.34 -16.63 -48.06
C GLU A 254 -19.19 -17.62 -48.29
N LYS A 255 -19.47 -18.91 -48.09
CA LYS A 255 -18.51 -20.02 -48.24
C LYS A 255 -18.02 -20.23 -49.66
#